data_AF-A0A9X3ITA9-F1
#
_entry.id   AF-A0A9X3ITA9-F1
#
_cell.length_a   1.000
_cell.length_b   1.000
_cell.length_c   1.000
_cell.angle_alpha   90.00
_cell.angle_beta   90.00
_cell.angle_gamma   90.00
#
_symmetry.space_group_name_H-M   'P 1'
#
loop_
_entity.id
_entity.type
_entity.pdbx_description
1 polymer ?
#
loop_
_entity_poly.entity_id
_entity_poly.type
_entity_poly.pdbx_seq_one_letter_code
_entity_poly.pdbx_strand_id
1 'polypeptide(L)'
;MLLKLFSLERQERNFSEGVSRAWPSDWQDWDDEVYLLANGALQDDTSFETRGHAESYIASRYTARALEDVTGISKSQVNLSLNRCFDVGLLRNDRKTGLPRVNTKALVEFIVFGLKYVFPARPAEIVRGVATAFAAPVLEQKLMSPGELIPVWPDARGNTKGQSVEPLFKSVPFAVRRDPELYALLALVDAIRIGQPREASLATSLLKAHMEIRE
;
A
#
# COMPACT_ATOMS: atom_id res chain seq x y z
N MET A 1 6.74 -0.10 5.06
CA MET A 1 7.51 -1.22 4.43
C MET A 1 6.69 -2.49 4.26
N LEU A 2 6.13 -3.08 5.33
CA LEU A 2 5.43 -4.37 5.23
C LEU A 2 4.30 -4.40 4.19
N LEU A 3 3.41 -3.40 4.17
CA LEU A 3 2.34 -3.31 3.16
C LEU A 3 2.86 -3.18 1.73
N LYS A 4 4.01 -2.52 1.53
CA LYS A 4 4.65 -2.42 0.22
C LYS A 4 5.22 -3.77 -0.24
N LEU A 5 5.84 -4.52 0.67
CA LEU A 5 6.33 -5.87 0.35
C LEU A 5 5.20 -6.83 0.04
N PHE A 6 4.08 -6.72 0.75
CA PHE A 6 2.86 -7.48 0.43
C PHE A 6 2.31 -7.08 -0.94
N SER A 7 2.22 -5.79 -1.27
CA SER A 7 1.82 -5.33 -2.62
C SER A 7 2.75 -5.91 -3.70
N LEU A 8 4.07 -5.91 -3.50
CA LEU A 8 5.01 -6.53 -4.44
C LEU A 8 4.77 -8.04 -4.58
N GLU A 9 4.57 -8.76 -3.48
CA GLU A 9 4.28 -10.20 -3.52
C GLU A 9 3.00 -10.49 -4.33
N ARG A 10 1.99 -9.63 -4.23
CA ARG A 10 0.77 -9.75 -5.03
C ARG A 10 0.99 -9.42 -6.50
N GLN A 11 1.80 -8.41 -6.80
CA GLN A 11 2.21 -8.08 -8.17
C GLN A 11 2.98 -9.24 -8.83
N GLU A 12 3.84 -9.95 -8.08
CA GLU A 12 4.53 -11.16 -8.56
C GLU A 12 3.53 -12.26 -8.95
N ARG A 13 2.53 -12.52 -8.11
CA ARG A 13 1.48 -13.52 -8.38
C ARG A 13 0.65 -13.14 -9.60
N ASN A 14 0.20 -11.88 -9.66
CA ASN A 14 -0.55 -11.35 -10.80
C ASN A 14 0.25 -11.39 -12.12
N PHE A 15 1.56 -11.12 -12.07
CA PHE A 15 2.46 -11.23 -13.22
C PHE A 15 2.57 -12.69 -13.70
N SER A 16 2.59 -13.65 -12.77
CA SER A 16 2.62 -15.08 -13.09
C SER A 16 1.30 -15.60 -13.66
N GLU A 17 0.17 -15.00 -13.25
CA GLU A 17 -1.18 -15.38 -13.65
C GLU A 17 -1.70 -14.61 -14.88
N GLY A 18 -0.97 -13.58 -15.35
CA GLY A 18 -1.39 -12.72 -16.46
C GLY A 18 -2.59 -11.81 -16.15
N VAL A 19 -2.93 -11.64 -14.87
CA VAL A 19 -4.09 -10.86 -14.42
C VAL A 19 -3.66 -9.45 -14.03
N SER A 20 -3.93 -8.47 -14.90
CA SER A 20 -3.77 -7.05 -14.57
C SER A 20 -5.04 -6.52 -13.91
N ARG A 21 -5.19 -6.73 -12.61
CA ARG A 21 -6.21 -6.02 -11.81
C ARG A 21 -5.55 -5.47 -10.56
N ALA A 22 -5.13 -4.22 -10.61
CA ALA A 22 -4.78 -3.47 -9.41
C ALA A 22 -6.09 -3.19 -8.64
N TRP A 23 -6.10 -3.41 -7.32
CA TRP A 23 -7.29 -3.17 -6.48
C TRP A 23 -7.10 -1.84 -5.75
N PRO A 24 -8.05 -0.87 -5.81
CA PRO A 24 -9.18 -0.78 -6.73
C PRO A 24 -8.71 -0.52 -8.16
N SER A 25 -9.45 -1.07 -9.12
CA SER A 25 -9.20 -0.83 -10.55
C SER A 25 -9.50 0.63 -10.89
N ASP A 26 -8.61 1.27 -11.63
CA ASP A 26 -8.82 2.57 -12.32
C ASP A 26 -9.05 3.81 -11.43
N TRP A 27 -8.81 3.74 -10.11
CA TRP A 27 -8.96 4.92 -9.26
C TRP A 27 -7.70 5.78 -9.17
N GLN A 28 -7.91 7.08 -9.36
CA GLN A 28 -6.88 8.11 -9.31
C GLN A 28 -7.46 9.41 -8.75
N ASP A 29 -6.80 9.96 -7.72
CA ASP A 29 -7.17 11.22 -7.06
C ASP A 29 -5.99 12.21 -7.05
N TRP A 30 -5.37 12.39 -8.22
CA TRP A 30 -4.26 13.32 -8.43
C TRP A 30 -4.12 13.74 -9.90
N ASP A 31 -3.69 14.98 -10.13
CA ASP A 31 -3.47 15.54 -11.46
C ASP A 31 -2.19 14.96 -12.12
N ASP A 32 -2.36 14.20 -13.20
CA ASP A 32 -1.26 13.55 -13.95
C ASP A 32 -1.04 14.16 -15.34
N GLU A 33 -0.44 15.35 -15.40
CA GLU A 33 0.20 15.81 -16.65
C GLU A 33 1.58 15.16 -16.88
N VAL A 34 2.16 14.49 -15.87
CA VAL A 34 3.56 14.02 -15.89
C VAL A 34 3.71 12.50 -16.10
N TYR A 35 2.66 11.70 -15.87
CA TYR A 35 2.76 10.23 -15.93
C TYR A 35 2.86 9.64 -17.35
N LEU A 36 2.25 10.28 -18.35
CA LEU A 36 2.22 9.77 -19.73
C LEU A 36 3.58 9.87 -20.45
N LEU A 37 4.51 10.67 -19.96
CA LEU A 37 5.84 10.84 -20.57
C LEU A 37 6.88 9.81 -20.10
N ALA A 38 6.62 9.09 -19.00
CA ALA A 38 7.61 8.21 -18.37
C ALA A 38 7.53 6.73 -18.77
N ASN A 39 6.39 6.27 -19.32
CA ASN A 39 6.14 4.85 -19.60
C ASN A 39 6.18 4.49 -21.10
N GLY A 40 6.77 5.35 -21.93
CA GLY A 40 6.98 5.09 -23.35
C GLY A 40 8.18 4.16 -23.59
N ALA A 41 7.89 3.00 -24.19
CA ALA A 41 8.78 1.98 -24.74
C ALA A 41 9.34 0.96 -23.75
N LEU A 42 8.93 -0.31 -23.94
CA LEU A 42 9.81 -1.36 -24.43
C LEU A 42 8.94 -2.51 -24.97
N GLN A 43 9.17 -2.85 -26.24
CA GLN A 43 8.62 -4.01 -26.93
C GLN A 43 9.74 -5.03 -27.13
N ASP A 44 9.33 -6.29 -27.07
CA ASP A 44 9.86 -7.48 -27.75
C ASP A 44 10.91 -8.41 -27.10
N ASP A 45 10.42 -9.64 -26.86
CA ASP A 45 10.86 -10.93 -27.44
C ASP A 45 11.66 -11.98 -26.64
N THR A 46 11.28 -13.25 -26.91
CA THR A 46 11.91 -14.57 -26.62
C THR A 46 11.48 -15.41 -25.39
N SER A 47 11.09 -16.65 -25.68
CA SER A 47 10.17 -17.51 -24.90
C SER A 47 10.78 -18.81 -24.33
N PHE A 48 12.09 -18.83 -23.99
CA PHE A 48 12.69 -19.97 -23.25
C PHE A 48 13.70 -19.54 -22.17
N GLU A 49 14.36 -18.38 -22.32
CA GLU A 49 15.17 -17.71 -21.29
C GLU A 49 14.32 -16.94 -20.26
N THR A 50 13.01 -16.91 -20.47
CA THR A 50 12.03 -16.05 -19.82
C THR A 50 11.91 -16.26 -18.32
N ARG A 51 12.16 -17.48 -17.81
CA ARG A 51 12.07 -17.76 -16.36
C ARG A 51 13.21 -17.17 -15.55
N GLY A 52 14.45 -17.30 -16.01
CA GLY A 52 15.61 -16.72 -15.32
C GLY A 52 15.57 -15.18 -15.33
N HIS A 53 15.14 -14.60 -16.46
CA HIS A 53 14.90 -13.16 -16.55
C HIS A 53 13.74 -12.69 -15.66
N ALA A 54 12.66 -13.46 -15.54
CA ALA A 54 11.55 -13.14 -14.64
C ALA A 54 11.97 -13.17 -13.17
N GLU A 55 12.70 -14.20 -12.72
CA GLU A 55 13.20 -14.29 -11.34
C GLU A 55 14.18 -13.15 -11.01
N SER A 56 15.11 -12.85 -11.93
CA SER A 56 16.04 -11.72 -11.79
C SER A 56 15.30 -10.37 -11.77
N TYR A 57 14.28 -10.20 -12.62
CA TYR A 57 13.47 -8.99 -12.66
C TYR A 57 12.71 -8.81 -11.34
N ILE A 58 12.06 -9.86 -10.85
CA ILE A 58 11.36 -9.86 -9.56
C ILE A 58 12.34 -9.48 -8.44
N ALA A 59 13.48 -10.15 -8.34
CA ALA A 59 14.48 -9.87 -7.30
C ALA A 59 14.97 -8.41 -7.32
N SER A 60 15.11 -7.81 -8.50
CA SER A 60 15.53 -6.41 -8.65
C SER A 60 14.57 -5.42 -7.95
N ARG A 61 13.27 -5.74 -7.88
CA ARG A 61 12.21 -4.92 -7.27
C ARG A 61 12.27 -4.92 -5.74
N TYR A 62 12.92 -5.90 -5.14
CA TYR A 62 13.08 -6.04 -3.68
C TYR A 62 14.36 -5.39 -3.14
N THR A 63 15.23 -4.89 -4.02
CA THR A 63 16.44 -4.21 -3.59
C THR A 63 16.13 -2.93 -2.82
N ALA A 64 16.98 -2.55 -1.86
CA ALA A 64 16.78 -1.32 -1.10
C ALA A 64 16.69 -0.06 -1.99
N ARG A 65 17.39 -0.08 -3.13
CA ARG A 65 17.31 0.98 -4.15
C ARG A 65 15.93 1.02 -4.82
N ALA A 66 15.44 -0.11 -5.32
CA ALA A 66 14.12 -0.16 -5.94
C ALA A 66 13.01 0.23 -4.95
N LEU A 67 13.12 -0.20 -3.70
CA LEU A 67 12.18 0.17 -2.63
C LEU A 67 12.25 1.67 -2.30
N GLU A 68 13.43 2.29 -2.30
CA GLU A 68 13.58 3.73 -2.17
C GLU A 68 12.88 4.47 -3.32
N ASP A 69 13.13 4.07 -4.56
CA ASP A 69 12.58 4.73 -5.75
C ASP A 69 11.04 4.74 -5.75
N VAL A 70 10.41 3.64 -5.31
CA VAL A 70 8.94 3.51 -5.31
C VAL A 70 8.27 4.03 -4.04
N THR A 71 8.96 4.10 -2.91
CA THR A 71 8.37 4.55 -1.64
C THR A 71 8.78 5.97 -1.22
N GLY A 72 9.88 6.49 -1.75
CA GLY A 72 10.50 7.74 -1.30
C GLY A 72 11.17 7.63 0.08
N ILE A 73 11.37 6.42 0.61
CA ILE A 73 12.08 6.15 1.87
C ILE A 73 13.54 5.86 1.57
N SER A 74 14.48 6.52 2.24
CA SER A 74 15.91 6.33 1.95
C SER A 74 16.37 4.87 2.10
N LYS A 75 17.36 4.44 1.30
CA LYS A 75 17.91 3.06 1.39
C LYS A 75 18.29 2.64 2.82
N SER A 76 18.88 3.56 3.58
CA SER A 76 19.27 3.32 4.97
C SER A 76 18.05 3.05 5.86
N GLN A 77 16.97 3.84 5.73
CA GLN A 77 15.73 3.64 6.47
C GLN A 77 14.98 2.39 6.02
N VAL A 78 15.01 2.07 4.73
CA VAL A 78 14.50 0.80 4.20
C VAL A 78 15.20 -0.38 4.89
N ASN A 79 16.53 -0.44 4.83
CA ASN A 79 17.30 -1.54 5.46
C ASN A 79 17.05 -1.64 6.97
N LEU A 80 17.07 -0.51 7.69
CA LEU A 80 16.78 -0.48 9.13
C LEU A 80 15.35 -0.94 9.43
N SER A 81 14.38 -0.61 8.58
CA SER A 81 13.00 -1.08 8.73
C SER A 81 12.88 -2.58 8.47
N LEU A 82 13.57 -3.10 7.44
CA LEU A 82 13.54 -4.53 7.10
C LEU A 82 14.16 -5.36 8.20
N ASN A 83 15.35 -5.00 8.70
CA ASN A 83 16.03 -5.70 9.79
C ASN A 83 15.14 -5.78 11.03
N ARG A 84 14.57 -4.65 11.46
CA ARG A 84 13.63 -4.63 12.60
C ARG A 84 12.43 -5.55 12.39
N CYS A 85 11.90 -5.64 11.17
CA CYS A 85 10.77 -6.52 10.86
C CYS A 85 11.17 -8.01 10.86
N PHE A 86 12.41 -8.35 10.46
CA PHE A 86 12.95 -9.70 10.62
C PHE A 86 13.11 -10.06 12.10
N ASP A 87 13.70 -9.16 12.89
CA ASP A 87 13.98 -9.37 14.32
C ASP A 87 12.71 -9.69 15.13
N VAL A 88 11.59 -9.04 14.79
CA VAL A 88 10.29 -9.25 15.47
C VAL A 88 9.40 -10.30 14.76
N GLY A 89 9.90 -10.98 13.73
CA GLY A 89 9.18 -12.07 13.05
C GLY A 89 8.02 -11.63 12.14
N LEU A 90 7.95 -10.35 11.78
CA LEU A 90 7.00 -9.80 10.79
C LEU A 90 7.45 -10.05 9.34
N LEU A 91 8.75 -10.27 9.12
CA LEU A 91 9.32 -10.73 7.85
C LEU A 91 10.03 -12.06 8.01
N ARG A 92 10.02 -12.85 6.93
CA ARG A 92 10.77 -14.11 6.80
C ARG A 92 11.32 -14.20 5.38
N ASN A 93 12.49 -14.82 5.20
CA ASN A 93 12.98 -15.10 3.86
C ASN A 93 12.28 -16.34 3.32
N ASP A 94 11.78 -16.26 2.09
CA ASP A 94 11.27 -17.41 1.38
C ASP A 94 12.41 -18.41 1.13
N ARG A 95 12.13 -19.71 1.34
CA ARG A 95 13.16 -20.76 1.25
C ARG A 95 13.63 -21.02 -0.18
N LYS A 96 12.79 -20.74 -1.18
CA LYS A 96 13.10 -21.03 -2.58
C LYS A 96 13.76 -19.83 -3.26
N THR A 97 13.19 -18.65 -3.05
CA THR A 97 13.59 -17.42 -3.74
C THR A 97 14.55 -16.55 -2.93
N GLY A 98 14.65 -16.74 -1.62
CA GLY A 98 15.44 -15.90 -0.71
C GLY A 98 14.87 -14.49 -0.51
N LEU A 99 13.72 -14.16 -1.13
CA LEU A 99 13.09 -12.86 -1.04
C LEU A 99 12.36 -12.68 0.30
N PRO A 100 12.25 -11.44 0.82
CA PRO A 100 11.49 -11.19 2.03
C PRO A 100 9.99 -11.41 1.76
N ARG A 101 9.34 -12.13 2.68
CA ARG A 101 7.90 -12.40 2.70
C ARG A 101 7.30 -11.92 3.99
N VAL A 102 6.10 -11.36 3.87
CA VAL A 102 5.36 -10.79 4.98
C VAL A 102 4.67 -11.91 5.75
N ASN A 103 4.84 -11.93 7.07
CA ASN A 103 3.99 -12.74 7.93
C ASN A 103 2.62 -12.05 8.03
N THR A 104 1.74 -12.34 7.06
CA THR A 104 0.44 -11.65 6.90
C THR A 104 -0.44 -11.78 8.14
N LYS A 105 -0.46 -12.94 8.80
CA LYS A 105 -1.20 -13.15 10.04
C LYS A 105 -0.75 -12.20 11.14
N ALA A 106 0.56 -12.16 11.42
CA ALA A 106 1.12 -11.27 12.44
C ALA A 106 0.96 -9.79 12.09
N LEU A 107 1.09 -9.43 10.80
CA LEU A 107 0.85 -8.07 10.33
C LEU A 107 -0.60 -7.64 10.57
N VAL A 108 -1.57 -8.49 10.20
CA VAL A 108 -3.00 -8.18 10.40
C VAL A 108 -3.34 -8.06 11.87
N GLU A 109 -2.86 -8.97 12.72
CA GLU A 109 -3.03 -8.86 14.18
C GLU A 109 -2.46 -7.53 14.70
N PHE A 110 -1.26 -7.14 14.26
CA PHE A 110 -0.66 -5.86 14.65
C PHE A 110 -1.47 -4.65 14.15
N ILE A 111 -1.95 -4.67 12.91
CA ILE A 111 -2.76 -3.57 12.34
C ILE A 111 -4.05 -3.40 13.13
N VAL A 112 -4.78 -4.49 13.38
CA VAL A 112 -6.10 -4.48 14.02
C VAL A 112 -6.01 -4.08 15.49
N PHE A 113 -5.03 -4.61 16.21
CA PHE A 113 -4.99 -4.46 17.68
C PHE A 113 -3.96 -3.45 18.19
N GLY A 114 -2.86 -3.23 17.47
CA GLY A 114 -1.73 -2.43 17.94
C GLY A 114 -1.59 -1.06 17.28
N LEU A 115 -1.82 -0.97 15.97
CA LEU A 115 -1.36 0.16 15.16
C LEU A 115 -1.96 1.50 15.59
N LYS A 116 -3.23 1.54 15.99
CA LYS A 116 -3.90 2.77 16.47
C LYS A 116 -3.27 3.37 17.73
N TYR A 117 -2.57 2.56 18.52
CA TYR A 117 -1.89 3.02 19.75
C TYR A 117 -0.44 3.44 19.50
N VAL A 118 0.24 2.79 18.56
CA VAL A 118 1.64 3.09 18.22
C VAL A 118 1.76 4.24 17.22
N PHE A 119 0.76 4.39 16.35
CA PHE A 119 0.67 5.46 15.34
C PHE A 119 -0.69 6.16 15.40
N PRO A 120 -1.02 6.85 16.51
CA PRO A 120 -2.28 7.56 16.61
C PRO A 120 -2.36 8.63 15.52
N ALA A 121 -3.49 8.68 14.80
CA ALA A 121 -3.83 9.81 13.93
C ALA A 121 -5.02 10.54 14.51
N ARG A 122 -5.01 11.87 14.40
CA ARG A 122 -6.17 12.71 14.71
C ARG A 122 -6.50 13.53 13.46
N PRO A 123 -7.78 13.57 13.06
CA PRO A 123 -8.20 14.49 12.02
C PRO A 123 -7.88 15.94 12.41
N ALA A 124 -7.32 16.71 11.49
CA ALA A 124 -6.81 18.06 11.74
C ALA A 124 -7.48 19.09 10.81
N GLU A 125 -6.73 20.08 10.33
CA GLU A 125 -7.23 21.15 9.48
C GLU A 125 -7.78 20.67 8.12
N ILE A 126 -8.58 21.52 7.47
CA ILE A 126 -9.11 21.24 6.13
C ILE A 126 -8.05 21.60 5.09
N VAL A 127 -7.63 20.61 4.31
CA VAL A 127 -6.56 20.74 3.31
C VAL A 127 -6.93 20.02 2.01
N ARG A 128 -6.14 20.30 0.98
CA ARG A 128 -6.13 19.51 -0.26
C ARG A 128 -5.23 18.27 -0.05
N GLY A 129 -5.66 17.13 -0.58
CA GLY A 129 -4.97 15.87 -0.40
C GLY A 129 -5.57 14.71 -1.17
N VAL A 130 -5.05 13.52 -0.91
CA VAL A 130 -5.53 12.25 -1.49
C VAL A 130 -6.50 11.61 -0.51
N ALA A 131 -7.71 11.26 -0.94
CA ALA A 131 -8.71 10.63 -0.08
C ALA A 131 -8.18 9.33 0.56
N THR A 132 -8.48 9.11 1.83
CA THR A 132 -8.09 7.90 2.59
C THR A 132 -9.26 7.38 3.43
N ALA A 133 -9.02 6.32 4.20
CA ALA A 133 -10.00 5.72 5.11
C ALA A 133 -11.35 5.44 4.43
N PHE A 134 -12.46 5.78 5.07
CA PHE A 134 -13.82 5.51 4.61
C PHE A 134 -14.24 6.34 3.38
N ALA A 135 -13.46 7.36 3.00
CA ALA A 135 -13.61 8.10 1.74
C ALA A 135 -12.75 7.52 0.60
N ALA A 136 -11.93 6.52 0.86
CA ALA A 136 -11.24 5.79 -0.20
C ALA A 136 -12.23 4.92 -0.98
N PRO A 137 -12.09 4.77 -2.31
CA PRO A 137 -12.97 3.94 -3.14
C PRO A 137 -13.08 2.48 -2.73
N VAL A 138 -12.06 1.96 -2.04
CA VAL A 138 -12.08 0.61 -1.46
C VAL A 138 -13.25 0.43 -0.49
N LEU A 139 -13.66 1.53 0.14
CA LEU A 139 -14.70 1.61 1.18
C LEU A 139 -15.88 2.51 0.78
N GLU A 140 -15.71 3.35 -0.25
CA GLU A 140 -16.71 4.28 -0.74
C GLU A 140 -17.99 3.52 -1.15
N GLN A 141 -19.15 4.11 -0.86
CA GLN A 141 -20.51 3.56 -0.96
C GLN A 141 -21.03 2.70 0.21
N LYS A 142 -20.21 2.37 1.24
CA LYS A 142 -20.71 1.52 2.34
C LYS A 142 -21.05 2.23 3.65
N LEU A 143 -20.39 3.35 4.01
CA LEU A 143 -20.51 3.86 5.39
C LEU A 143 -20.40 5.39 5.62
N MET A 144 -20.11 6.25 4.63
CA MET A 144 -20.01 7.71 4.87
C MET A 144 -21.33 8.26 5.43
N SER A 145 -21.29 8.84 6.63
CA SER A 145 -22.47 9.50 7.19
C SER A 145 -22.64 10.89 6.58
N PRO A 146 -23.87 11.35 6.28
CA PRO A 146 -24.10 12.71 5.80
C PRO A 146 -23.51 13.76 6.77
N GLY A 147 -22.66 14.64 6.26
CA GLY A 147 -22.04 15.73 7.02
C GLY A 147 -20.64 15.44 7.58
N GLU A 148 -20.11 14.22 7.43
CA GLU A 148 -18.72 13.92 7.76
C GLU A 148 -17.76 14.49 6.71
N LEU A 149 -16.64 15.04 7.19
CA LEU A 149 -15.58 15.54 6.33
C LEU A 149 -14.77 14.37 5.77
N ILE A 150 -14.42 14.45 4.49
CA ILE A 150 -13.61 13.44 3.82
C ILE A 150 -12.21 13.41 4.44
N PRO A 151 -11.73 12.31 5.03
CA PRO A 151 -10.34 12.22 5.47
C PRO A 151 -9.38 12.17 4.26
N VAL A 152 -8.31 12.96 4.32
CA VAL A 152 -7.30 13.05 3.26
C VAL A 152 -5.88 12.96 3.82
N TRP A 153 -4.97 12.34 3.08
CA TRP A 153 -3.54 12.58 3.29
C TRP A 153 -3.15 13.90 2.64
N PRO A 154 -2.60 14.87 3.41
CA PRO A 154 -2.22 16.17 2.86
C PRO A 154 -1.23 16.03 1.72
N ASP A 155 -1.57 16.56 0.55
CA ASP A 155 -0.70 16.59 -0.61
C ASP A 155 -1.18 17.65 -1.59
N ALA A 156 -0.27 18.53 -2.01
CA ALA A 156 -0.58 19.66 -2.89
C ALA A 156 -1.13 19.25 -4.27
N ARG A 157 -0.88 18.01 -4.72
CA ARG A 157 -1.34 17.45 -6.00
C ARG A 157 -2.58 16.56 -5.87
N GLY A 158 -3.11 16.33 -4.67
CA GLY A 158 -4.32 15.51 -4.51
C GLY A 158 -5.58 16.30 -4.89
N ASN A 159 -6.65 15.69 -5.42
CA ASN A 159 -7.80 16.46 -5.93
C ASN A 159 -8.94 16.62 -4.92
N THR A 160 -8.84 15.96 -3.78
CA THR A 160 -9.86 15.99 -2.74
C THR A 160 -9.56 17.07 -1.69
N LYS A 161 -10.58 17.86 -1.33
CA LYS A 161 -10.53 18.75 -0.17
C LYS A 161 -11.20 18.07 1.00
N GLY A 162 -10.50 17.96 2.12
CA GLY A 162 -10.96 17.17 3.24
C GLY A 162 -10.20 17.44 4.52
N GLN A 163 -10.51 16.67 5.56
CA GLN A 163 -9.87 16.76 6.86
C GLN A 163 -8.52 16.03 6.83
N SER A 164 -7.45 16.74 7.17
CA SER A 164 -6.09 16.23 7.21
C SER A 164 -5.96 15.05 8.17
N VAL A 165 -5.36 13.95 7.71
CA VAL A 165 -4.98 12.78 8.52
C VAL A 165 -3.48 12.53 8.33
N GLU A 166 -2.75 12.45 9.45
CA GLU A 166 -1.31 12.17 9.39
C GLU A 166 -1.05 10.75 8.83
N PRO A 167 -0.37 10.64 7.67
CA PRO A 167 -0.04 9.34 7.11
C PRO A 167 0.96 8.59 8.00
N LEU A 168 0.95 7.26 7.94
CA LEU A 168 1.93 6.43 8.67
C LEU A 168 3.39 6.78 8.36
N PHE A 169 3.64 7.39 7.20
CA PHE A 169 4.93 7.93 6.85
C PHE A 169 4.77 9.09 5.86
N LYS A 170 5.64 10.10 5.96
CA LYS A 170 5.55 11.34 5.17
C LYS A 170 5.53 11.15 3.64
N SER A 171 6.11 10.05 3.13
CA SER A 171 6.16 9.76 1.69
C SER A 171 4.97 8.91 1.19
N VAL A 172 3.98 8.62 2.04
CA VAL A 172 2.78 7.85 1.64
C VAL A 172 2.09 8.46 0.42
N PRO A 173 1.76 9.78 0.37
CA PRO A 173 1.12 10.36 -0.81
C PRO A 173 1.95 10.21 -2.10
N PHE A 174 3.28 10.16 -1.99
CA PHE A 174 4.15 9.88 -3.13
C PHE A 174 4.08 8.41 -3.56
N ALA A 175 4.11 7.48 -2.60
CA ALA A 175 4.19 6.05 -2.86
C ALA A 175 2.89 5.48 -3.44
N VAL A 176 1.73 5.92 -2.93
CA VAL A 176 0.41 5.38 -3.31
C VAL A 176 0.02 5.70 -4.76
N ARG A 177 0.52 6.81 -5.32
CA ARG A 177 0.29 7.17 -6.73
C ARG A 177 0.89 6.18 -7.74
N ARG A 178 1.83 5.35 -7.29
CA ARG A 178 2.56 4.39 -8.14
C ARG A 178 2.12 2.96 -7.88
N ASP A 179 1.20 2.77 -6.93
CA ASP A 179 0.88 1.46 -6.38
C ASP A 179 -0.56 1.49 -5.81
N PRO A 180 -1.58 1.23 -6.65
CA PRO A 180 -2.98 1.24 -6.21
C PRO A 180 -3.28 0.18 -5.15
N GLU A 181 -2.56 -0.95 -5.18
CA GLU A 181 -2.66 -1.99 -4.15
C GLU A 181 -2.16 -1.45 -2.80
N LEU A 182 -1.02 -0.77 -2.78
CA LEU A 182 -0.53 -0.10 -1.57
C LEU A 182 -1.47 1.01 -1.11
N TYR A 183 -2.04 1.79 -2.03
CA TYR A 183 -3.07 2.78 -1.72
C TYR A 183 -4.22 2.13 -0.94
N ALA A 184 -4.77 1.04 -1.48
CA ALA A 184 -5.92 0.36 -0.92
C ALA A 184 -5.66 -0.13 0.51
N LEU A 185 -4.51 -0.76 0.69
CA LEU A 185 -4.06 -1.29 1.97
C LEU A 185 -3.90 -0.18 3.01
N LEU A 186 -3.28 0.94 2.64
CA LEU A 186 -3.07 2.07 3.54
C LEU A 186 -4.39 2.77 3.88
N ALA A 187 -5.32 2.89 2.93
CA ALA A 187 -6.64 3.43 3.18
C ALA A 187 -7.44 2.55 4.17
N LEU A 188 -7.43 1.23 4.01
CA LEU A 188 -8.05 0.30 4.97
C LEU A 188 -7.42 0.43 6.36
N VAL A 189 -6.10 0.57 6.43
CA VAL A 189 -5.38 0.76 7.69
C VAL A 189 -5.78 2.06 8.38
N ASP A 190 -5.98 3.13 7.63
CA ASP A 190 -6.48 4.39 8.21
C ASP A 190 -7.91 4.27 8.69
N ALA A 191 -8.79 3.58 7.96
CA ALA A 191 -10.15 3.30 8.43
C ALA A 191 -10.15 2.51 9.75
N ILE A 192 -9.16 1.62 9.98
CA ILE A 192 -8.98 0.94 11.27
C ILE A 192 -8.42 1.88 12.36
N ARG A 193 -7.51 2.81 12.00
CA ARG A 193 -6.88 3.75 12.94
C ARG A 193 -7.85 4.81 13.46
N ILE A 194 -8.65 5.41 12.59
CA ILE A 194 -9.44 6.61 12.89
C ILE A 194 -10.95 6.43 12.75
N GLY A 195 -11.41 5.36 12.12
CA GLY A 195 -12.83 5.14 11.85
C GLY A 195 -13.65 4.80 13.09
N GLN A 196 -14.95 5.03 12.99
CA GLN A 196 -15.94 4.60 13.98
C GLN A 196 -15.97 3.06 14.10
N PRO A 197 -16.52 2.48 15.20
CA PRO A 197 -16.52 1.03 15.39
C PRO A 197 -17.07 0.21 14.20
N ARG A 198 -18.08 0.72 13.49
CA ARG A 198 -18.64 0.08 12.29
C ARG A 198 -17.67 0.10 11.10
N GLU A 199 -17.02 1.23 10.87
CA GLU A 199 -16.04 1.42 9.79
C GLU A 199 -14.77 0.61 10.03
N ALA A 200 -14.22 0.68 11.24
CA ALA A 200 -13.04 -0.08 11.62
C ALA A 200 -13.30 -1.59 11.52
N SER A 201 -14.51 -2.05 11.88
CA SER A 201 -14.90 -3.46 11.73
C SER A 201 -14.97 -3.88 10.26
N LEU A 202 -15.63 -3.09 9.40
CA LEU A 202 -15.70 -3.38 7.96
C LEU A 202 -14.30 -3.38 7.32
N ALA A 203 -13.49 -2.37 7.62
CA ALA A 203 -12.12 -2.27 7.12
C ALA A 203 -11.27 -3.46 7.58
N THR A 204 -11.45 -3.92 8.82
CA THR A 204 -10.80 -5.13 9.34
C THR A 204 -11.21 -6.38 8.55
N SER A 205 -12.51 -6.57 8.29
CA SER A 205 -12.99 -7.70 7.49
C SER A 205 -12.45 -7.68 6.07
N LEU A 206 -12.44 -6.51 5.42
CA LEU A 206 -11.89 -6.35 4.07
C LEU A 206 -10.38 -6.60 4.04
N LEU A 207 -9.62 -6.08 5.00
CA LEU A 207 -8.19 -6.30 5.11
C LEU A 207 -7.87 -7.79 5.28
N LYS A 208 -8.59 -8.49 6.17
CA LYS A 208 -8.44 -9.94 6.38
C LYS A 208 -8.74 -10.73 5.12
N ALA A 209 -9.86 -10.44 4.46
CA ALA A 209 -10.26 -11.10 3.22
C ALA A 209 -9.22 -10.87 2.11
N HIS A 210 -8.75 -9.64 1.96
CA HIS A 210 -7.78 -9.26 0.94
C HIS A 210 -6.40 -9.88 1.18
N MET A 211 -5.99 -10.03 2.44
CA MET A 211 -4.74 -10.72 2.83
C MET A 211 -4.90 -12.24 3.00
N GLU A 212 -6.02 -12.81 2.54
CA GLU A 212 -6.30 -14.26 2.58
C GLU A 212 -6.20 -14.88 3.98
N ILE A 213 -6.45 -14.09 5.03
CA ILE A 213 -6.45 -14.58 6.41
C ILE A 213 -7.75 -15.32 6.67
N ARG A 214 -7.66 -16.65 6.78
CA ARG A 214 -8.75 -17.51 7.24
C ARG A 214 -8.83 -17.45 8.76
N GLU A 215 -10.05 -17.39 9.30
CA GLU A 215 -10.34 -17.43 10.74
C GLU A 215 -9.94 -18.76 11.39
#